data_AF-A0AAD8BAF5-F1
#
_entry.id   AF-A0AAD8BAF5-F1
#
_cell.length_a   1.000
_cell.length_b   1.000
_cell.length_c   1.000
_cell.angle_alpha   90.00
_cell.angle_beta   90.00
_cell.angle_gamma   90.00
#
_symmetry.space_group_name_H-M   'P 1'
#
loop_
_entity.id
_entity.type
_entity.pdbx_description
1 polymer ?
#
loop_
_entity_poly.entity_id
_entity_poly.type
_entity_poly.pdbx_seq_one_letter_code
_entity_poly.pdbx_strand_id
1 'polypeptide(L)'
;MRKMCDKSQSIADVINQQYKRYLQMNMTNELSTETESARLHNIYSEEVIGMFSAAKKILQNATIGYISSRICGKKNKTLANLDSLSGSAKKEVVEWAIGTSRTRRQAEHLSQSERIKEMVKRAEQKCQQKEQQDRSKVEKILKRDNYIDSLKTFFPNVTTDTLNDVQEVLCGRSICHC
;
A
#
# COMPACT_ATOMS: atom_id res chain seq x y z
N MET A 1 -27.59 9.20 17.19
CA MET A 1 -26.19 9.63 16.98
C MET A 1 -25.26 9.01 18.04
N ARG A 2 -25.15 7.66 18.12
CA ARG A 2 -24.34 6.92 19.11
C ARG A 2 -23.78 5.62 18.50
N LYS A 3 -22.82 5.71 17.57
CA LYS A 3 -22.09 4.52 17.05
C LYS A 3 -20.58 4.75 16.83
N MET A 4 -20.05 5.92 17.18
CA MET A 4 -18.61 6.25 16.99
C MET A 4 -17.75 6.08 18.26
N CYS A 5 -18.35 5.88 19.44
CA CYS A 5 -17.60 5.81 20.71
C CYS A 5 -17.09 4.39 21.03
N ASP A 6 -17.84 3.34 20.68
CA ASP A 6 -17.51 1.96 21.10
C ASP A 6 -16.23 1.39 20.46
N LYS A 7 -15.92 1.80 19.23
CA LYS A 7 -14.71 1.32 18.52
C LYS A 7 -13.42 1.88 19.15
N SER A 8 -13.45 3.13 19.61
CA SER A 8 -12.29 3.77 20.25
C SER A 8 -12.00 3.17 21.62
N GLN A 9 -13.05 2.79 22.37
CA GLN A 9 -12.91 2.16 23.66
C GLN A 9 -12.34 0.74 23.55
N SER A 10 -12.85 -0.04 22.60
CA SER A 10 -12.35 -1.39 22.32
C SER A 10 -10.86 -1.39 21.93
N ILE A 11 -10.43 -0.42 21.11
CA ILE A 11 -9.01 -0.26 20.76
C ILE A 11 -8.17 0.09 22.01
N ALA A 12 -8.64 1.01 22.85
CA ALA A 12 -7.96 1.39 24.08
C ALA A 12 -7.81 0.21 25.06
N ASP A 13 -8.83 -0.65 25.15
CA ASP A 13 -8.83 -1.82 26.02
C ASP A 13 -7.83 -2.89 25.54
N VAL A 14 -7.76 -3.11 24.23
CA VAL A 14 -6.77 -4.03 23.62
C VAL A 14 -5.35 -3.52 23.85
N ILE A 15 -5.10 -2.22 23.65
CA ILE A 15 -3.78 -1.61 23.89
C ILE A 15 -3.39 -1.73 25.37
N ASN A 16 -4.31 -1.41 26.30
CA ASN A 16 -4.06 -1.57 27.73
C ASN A 16 -3.75 -3.02 28.12
N GLN A 17 -4.43 -3.99 27.51
CA GLN A 17 -4.18 -5.40 27.77
C GLN A 17 -2.83 -5.86 27.22
N GLN A 18 -2.43 -5.37 26.04
CA GLN A 18 -1.10 -5.60 25.49
C GLN A 18 0.00 -4.99 26.36
N TYR A 19 -0.21 -3.77 26.86
CA TYR A 19 0.75 -3.09 27.73
C TYR A 19 0.94 -3.82 29.09
N LYS A 20 -0.16 -4.27 29.70
CA LYS A 20 -0.12 -5.08 30.93
C LYS A 20 0.63 -6.39 30.74
N ARG A 21 0.42 -7.07 29.60
CA ARG A 21 1.12 -8.31 29.27
C ARG A 21 2.61 -8.07 29.02
N TYR A 22 2.96 -6.98 28.34
CA TYR A 22 4.35 -6.59 28.09
C TYR A 22 5.12 -6.34 29.39
N LEU A 23 4.53 -5.62 30.34
CA LEU A 23 5.14 -5.36 31.66
C LEU A 23 5.28 -6.60 32.55
N GLN A 24 4.50 -7.66 32.28
CA GLN A 24 4.51 -8.92 33.04
C GLN A 24 5.28 -10.03 32.31
N MET A 25 5.89 -9.74 31.17
CA MET A 25 6.56 -10.74 30.35
C MET A 25 7.99 -10.94 30.86
N ASN A 26 8.32 -12.19 31.21
CA ASN A 26 9.71 -12.57 31.49
C ASN A 26 10.43 -12.76 30.15
N MET A 27 11.49 -11.98 29.93
CA MET A 27 12.31 -12.07 28.71
C MET A 27 13.07 -13.40 28.68
N THR A 28 12.62 -14.33 27.84
CA THR A 28 13.37 -15.56 27.52
C THR A 28 14.29 -15.31 26.33
N ASN A 29 15.37 -16.09 26.23
CA ASN A 29 16.33 -15.97 25.13
C ASN A 29 15.67 -16.21 23.76
N GLU A 30 14.72 -17.14 23.68
CA GLU A 30 13.93 -17.41 22.46
C GLU A 30 13.13 -16.19 22.01
N LEU A 31 12.40 -15.54 22.95
CA LEU A 31 11.63 -14.33 22.68
C LEU A 31 12.52 -13.16 22.25
N SER A 32 13.69 -13.00 22.87
CA SER A 32 14.68 -11.98 22.47
C SER A 32 15.15 -12.17 21.04
N THR A 33 15.37 -13.42 20.61
CA THR A 33 15.86 -13.73 19.26
C THR A 33 14.76 -13.50 18.21
N GLU A 34 13.50 -13.81 18.53
CA GLU A 34 12.35 -13.54 17.65
C GLU A 34 12.05 -12.05 17.51
N THR A 35 12.19 -11.29 18.61
CA THR A 35 11.88 -9.85 18.65
C THR A 35 13.06 -8.95 18.29
N GLU A 36 14.28 -9.47 18.14
CA GLU A 36 15.44 -8.72 17.65
C GLU A 36 15.20 -8.15 16.23
N SER A 37 14.44 -8.90 15.42
CA SER A 37 14.00 -8.46 14.09
C SER A 37 12.76 -7.57 14.09
N ALA A 38 12.03 -7.50 15.22
CA ALA A 38 10.85 -6.67 15.34
C ALA A 38 11.27 -5.20 15.34
N ARG A 39 10.91 -4.47 14.28
CA ARG A 39 11.25 -3.06 14.14
C ARG A 39 10.79 -2.30 15.39
N LEU A 40 11.69 -1.50 15.98
CA LEU A 40 11.43 -0.46 17.01
C LEU A 40 10.27 0.51 16.69
N HIS A 41 9.69 0.41 15.50
CA HIS A 41 8.60 1.22 15.02
C HIS A 41 7.36 1.21 15.90
N ASN A 42 7.05 0.16 16.69
CA ASN A 42 5.84 0.17 17.53
C ASN A 42 6.00 1.06 18.77
N ILE A 43 7.10 0.95 19.51
CA ILE A 43 7.32 1.77 20.72
C ILE A 43 7.45 3.24 20.35
N TYR A 44 8.23 3.55 19.30
CA TYR A 44 8.34 4.92 18.81
C TYR A 44 7.03 5.44 18.21
N SER A 45 6.24 4.60 17.54
CA SER A 45 4.94 5.03 17.02
C SER A 45 3.94 5.27 18.14
N GLU A 46 3.93 4.47 19.20
CA GLU A 46 3.09 4.67 20.37
C GLU A 46 3.46 5.93 21.14
N GLU A 47 4.76 6.19 21.35
CA GLU A 47 5.25 7.43 21.96
C GLU A 47 4.84 8.65 21.11
N VAL A 48 5.04 8.57 19.79
CA VAL A 48 4.64 9.63 18.86
C VAL A 48 3.13 9.83 18.88
N ILE A 49 2.33 8.76 18.80
CA ILE A 49 0.86 8.81 18.86
C ILE A 49 0.38 9.38 20.20
N GLY A 50 0.99 8.99 21.32
CA GLY A 50 0.71 9.52 22.65
C GLY A 50 1.00 11.02 22.73
N MET A 51 2.14 11.47 22.22
CA MET A 51 2.49 12.89 22.11
C MET A 51 1.51 13.66 21.21
N PHE A 52 1.08 13.08 20.08
CA PHE A 52 0.08 13.66 19.20
C PHE A 52 -1.29 13.79 19.89
N SER A 53 -1.76 12.74 20.56
CA SER A 53 -3.03 12.74 21.29
C SER A 53 -3.03 13.77 22.42
N ALA A 54 -1.94 13.87 23.18
CA ALA A 54 -1.77 14.88 24.22
C ALA A 54 -1.76 16.31 23.64
N ALA A 55 -1.00 16.55 22.58
CA ALA A 55 -0.90 17.85 21.94
C ALA A 55 -2.23 18.29 21.29
N LYS A 56 -3.00 17.36 20.71
CA LYS A 56 -4.33 17.64 20.15
C LYS A 56 -5.36 18.00 21.24
N LYS A 57 -5.27 17.40 22.43
CA LYS A 57 -6.14 17.77 23.56
C LYS A 57 -5.89 19.22 24.03
N ILE A 58 -4.63 19.67 24.00
CA ILE A 58 -4.24 21.04 24.37
C ILE A 58 -4.58 22.04 23.26
N LEU A 59 -4.45 21.62 21.99
CA LEU A 59 -4.62 22.48 20.81
C LEU A 59 -5.69 21.88 19.90
N GLN A 60 -6.94 21.94 20.34
CA GLN A 60 -8.06 21.25 19.67
C GLN A 60 -8.30 21.75 18.24
N ASN A 61 -7.97 23.02 17.97
CA ASN A 61 -8.12 23.65 16.65
C ASN A 61 -6.85 23.55 15.77
N ALA A 62 -5.77 22.94 16.26
CA ALA A 62 -4.54 22.84 15.49
C ALA A 62 -4.60 21.69 14.48
N THR A 63 -4.05 21.92 13.29
CA THR A 63 -3.91 20.88 12.27
C THR A 63 -2.90 19.82 12.71
N ILE A 64 -3.09 18.58 12.24
CA ILE A 64 -2.17 17.46 12.52
C ILE A 64 -0.74 17.81 12.08
N GLY A 65 -0.59 18.45 10.92
CA GLY A 65 0.71 18.89 10.41
C GLY A 65 1.41 19.89 11.35
N TYR A 66 0.67 20.82 11.95
CA TYR A 66 1.23 21.76 12.92
C TYR A 66 1.71 21.05 14.19
N ILE A 67 0.89 20.14 14.74
CA ILE A 67 1.23 19.37 15.94
C ILE A 67 2.49 18.53 15.68
N SER A 68 2.55 17.84 14.55
CA SER A 68 3.69 17.03 14.11
C SER A 68 4.98 17.85 14.09
N SER A 69 4.97 18.95 13.33
CA SER A 69 6.12 19.81 13.15
C SER A 69 6.58 20.42 14.49
N ARG A 70 5.65 20.75 15.39
CA ARG A 70 5.98 21.27 16.72
C ARG A 70 6.66 20.22 17.60
N ILE A 71 6.18 18.99 17.61
CA ILE A 71 6.79 17.89 18.38
C ILE A 71 8.21 17.62 17.86
N CYS A 72 8.37 17.47 16.54
CA CYS A 72 9.67 17.26 15.91
C CYS A 72 10.64 18.43 16.17
N GLY A 73 10.15 19.66 16.05
CA GLY A 73 10.94 20.86 16.32
C GLY A 73 11.38 20.99 17.78
N LYS A 74 10.57 20.52 18.73
CA LYS A 74 10.97 20.42 20.15
C LYS A 74 12.02 19.32 20.35
N LYS A 75 11.76 18.11 19.84
CA LYS A 75 12.64 16.94 20.00
C LYS A 75 14.04 17.21 19.44
N ASN A 76 14.11 17.87 18.28
CA ASN A 76 15.37 18.17 17.60
C ASN A 76 16.01 19.49 18.08
N LYS A 77 15.48 20.11 19.14
CA LYS A 77 15.92 21.42 19.67
C LYS A 77 15.89 22.57 18.65
N THR A 78 15.27 22.36 17.49
CA THR A 78 15.17 23.36 16.42
C THR A 78 14.43 24.61 16.89
N LEU A 79 13.37 24.45 17.70
CA LEU A 79 12.64 25.59 18.23
C LEU A 79 13.48 26.43 19.20
N ALA A 80 14.24 25.77 20.09
CA ALA A 80 15.14 26.47 21.02
C ALA A 80 16.24 27.24 20.26
N ASN A 81 16.80 26.63 19.22
CA ASN A 81 17.78 27.30 18.36
C ASN A 81 17.16 28.50 17.63
N LEU A 82 15.97 28.35 17.05
CA LEU A 82 15.24 29.44 16.39
C LEU A 82 14.88 30.59 17.35
N ASP A 83 14.64 30.30 18.61
CA ASP A 83 14.34 31.31 19.64
C ASP A 83 15.60 32.06 20.11
N SER A 84 16.79 31.47 19.94
CA SER A 84 18.07 32.13 20.22
C SER A 84 18.56 33.07 19.09
N LEU A 85 17.95 32.99 17.90
CA LEU A 85 18.32 33.82 16.75
C LEU A 85 17.73 35.23 16.83
N SER A 86 18.44 36.20 16.23
CA SER A 86 17.90 37.55 16.01
C SER A 86 16.70 37.52 15.06
N GLY A 87 15.83 38.53 15.14
CA GLY A 87 14.62 38.60 14.32
C GLY A 87 14.89 38.56 12.81
N SER A 88 15.98 39.16 12.34
CA SER A 88 16.40 39.13 10.94
C SER A 88 16.84 37.72 10.50
N ALA A 89 17.72 37.08 11.26
CA ALA A 89 18.18 35.72 10.98
C ALA A 89 17.03 34.69 11.02
N LYS A 90 16.09 34.86 11.94
CA LYS A 90 14.88 34.02 12.02
C LYS A 90 14.02 34.15 10.77
N LYS A 91 13.88 35.37 10.21
CA LYS A 91 13.13 35.63 8.98
C LYS A 91 13.78 34.96 7.77
N GLU A 92 15.09 35.07 7.62
CA GLU A 92 15.84 34.41 6.52
C GLU A 92 15.68 32.89 6.54
N VAL A 93 15.79 32.26 7.72
CA VAL A 93 15.59 30.81 7.87
C VAL A 93 14.17 30.39 7.49
N VAL A 94 13.16 31.19 7.83
CA VAL A 94 11.77 30.92 7.46
C VAL A 94 11.57 31.04 5.94
N GLU A 95 12.10 32.10 5.32
CA GLU A 95 12.01 32.31 3.87
C GLU A 95 12.71 31.17 3.10
N TRP A 96 13.90 30.77 3.54
CA TRP A 96 14.62 29.62 3.00
C TRP A 96 13.79 28.33 3.14
N ALA A 97 13.26 28.04 4.33
CA ALA A 97 12.49 26.83 4.58
C ALA A 97 11.21 26.77 3.71
N ILE A 98 10.55 27.91 3.49
CA ILE A 98 9.41 28.01 2.58
C ILE A 98 9.83 27.70 1.14
N GLY A 99 10.94 28.29 0.67
CA GLY A 99 11.49 28.05 -0.66
C GLY A 99 11.81 26.58 -0.90
N THR A 100 12.62 25.98 -0.02
CA THR A 100 13.01 24.57 -0.10
C THR A 100 11.79 23.64 -0.04
N SER A 101 10.81 23.93 0.81
CA SER A 101 9.59 23.13 0.92
C SER A 101 8.78 23.15 -0.38
N ARG A 102 8.71 24.28 -1.08
CA ARG A 102 8.03 24.38 -2.39
C ARG A 102 8.72 23.53 -3.43
N THR A 103 10.04 23.67 -3.58
CA THR A 103 10.83 22.86 -4.52
C THR A 103 10.70 21.38 -4.23
N ARG A 104 10.76 20.99 -2.95
CA ARG A 104 10.59 19.60 -2.54
C ARG A 104 9.21 19.05 -2.89
N ARG A 105 8.14 19.78 -2.62
CA ARG A 105 6.77 19.34 -2.99
C ARG A 105 6.62 19.15 -4.49
N GLN A 106 7.20 20.05 -5.29
CA GLN A 106 7.17 19.93 -6.74
C GLN A 106 7.91 18.66 -7.21
N ALA A 107 9.08 18.39 -6.66
CA ALA A 107 9.83 17.16 -6.94
C ALA A 107 9.08 15.89 -6.48
N GLU A 108 8.48 15.91 -5.29
CA GLU A 108 7.67 14.80 -4.77
C GLU A 108 6.45 14.53 -5.65
N HIS A 109 5.76 15.57 -6.15
CA HIS A 109 4.63 15.41 -7.05
C HIS A 109 5.03 14.79 -8.39
N LEU A 110 6.18 15.19 -8.95
CA LEU A 110 6.74 14.57 -10.16
C LEU A 110 7.06 13.09 -9.93
N SER A 111 7.76 12.78 -8.83
CA SER A 111 8.08 11.39 -8.47
C SER A 111 6.83 10.55 -8.18
N GLN A 112 5.80 11.13 -7.57
CA GLN A 112 4.53 10.45 -7.32
C GLN A 112 3.82 10.10 -8.64
N SER A 113 3.83 11.02 -9.61
CA SER A 113 3.29 10.77 -10.95
C SER A 113 4.02 9.60 -11.63
N GLU A 114 5.35 9.56 -11.54
CA GLU A 114 6.16 8.45 -12.07
C GLU A 114 5.83 7.12 -11.37
N ARG A 115 5.71 7.11 -10.04
CA ARG A 115 5.31 5.92 -9.28
C ARG A 115 3.92 5.43 -9.67
N ILE A 116 2.97 6.33 -9.91
CA ILE A 116 1.62 5.99 -10.37
C ILE A 116 1.67 5.36 -11.76
N LYS A 117 2.42 5.95 -12.70
CA LYS A 117 2.61 5.37 -14.04
C LYS A 117 3.18 3.95 -13.97
N GLU A 118 4.20 3.74 -13.14
CA GLU A 118 4.81 2.42 -12.94
C GLU A 118 3.83 1.42 -12.29
N MET A 119 2.98 1.86 -11.34
CA MET A 119 1.93 1.01 -10.76
C MET A 119 0.90 0.57 -11.81
N VAL A 120 0.46 1.50 -12.68
CA VAL A 120 -0.48 1.19 -13.77
C VAL A 120 0.13 0.18 -14.73
N LYS A 121 1.37 0.40 -15.16
CA LYS A 121 2.10 -0.53 -16.03
C LYS A 121 2.19 -1.94 -15.44
N ARG A 122 2.49 -2.06 -14.15
CA ARG A 122 2.53 -3.36 -13.46
C ARG A 122 1.17 -4.02 -13.37
N ALA A 123 0.11 -3.24 -13.15
CA ALA A 123 -1.26 -3.77 -13.15
C ALA A 123 -1.65 -4.32 -14.52
N GLU A 124 -1.33 -3.59 -15.59
CA GLU A 124 -1.54 -4.03 -16.98
C GLU A 124 -0.79 -5.32 -17.29
N GLN A 125 0.50 -5.40 -16.97
CA GLN A 125 1.31 -6.61 -17.15
C GLN A 125 0.71 -7.81 -16.41
N LYS A 126 0.23 -7.59 -15.17
CA LYS A 126 -0.38 -8.65 -14.37
C LYS A 126 -1.71 -9.10 -14.96
N CYS A 127 -2.48 -8.20 -15.56
CA CYS A 127 -3.71 -8.52 -16.29
C CYS A 127 -3.40 -9.36 -17.53
N GLN A 128 -2.45 -8.93 -18.36
CA GLN A 128 -2.01 -9.66 -19.55
C GLN A 128 -1.49 -11.06 -19.21
N GLN A 129 -0.68 -11.19 -18.14
CA GLN A 129 -0.21 -12.49 -17.68
C GLN A 129 -1.35 -13.42 -17.26
N LYS A 130 -2.37 -12.87 -16.58
CA LYS A 130 -3.55 -13.64 -16.19
C LYS A 130 -4.36 -14.09 -17.41
N GLU A 131 -4.62 -13.19 -18.36
CA GLU A 131 -5.29 -13.51 -19.62
C GLU A 131 -4.53 -14.58 -20.41
N GLN A 132 -3.20 -14.48 -20.50
CA GLN A 132 -2.38 -15.47 -21.17
C GLN A 132 -2.40 -16.84 -20.46
N GLN A 133 -2.40 -16.85 -19.13
CA GLN A 133 -2.54 -18.08 -18.36
C GLN A 133 -3.91 -18.72 -18.58
N ASP A 134 -4.99 -17.93 -18.57
CA ASP A 134 -6.34 -18.44 -18.78
C ASP A 134 -6.54 -18.93 -20.21
N ARG A 135 -6.02 -18.20 -21.21
CA ARG A 135 -5.93 -18.66 -22.60
C ARG A 135 -5.18 -19.99 -22.70
N SER A 136 -4.01 -20.09 -22.07
CA SER A 136 -3.20 -21.31 -22.09
C SER A 136 -3.90 -22.51 -21.44
N LYS A 137 -4.72 -22.28 -20.40
CA LYS A 137 -5.55 -23.34 -19.80
C LYS A 137 -6.65 -23.80 -20.76
N VAL A 138 -7.36 -22.86 -21.39
CA VAL A 138 -8.41 -23.15 -22.37
C VAL A 138 -7.83 -23.92 -23.56
N GLU A 139 -6.72 -23.46 -24.12
CA GLU A 139 -6.03 -24.16 -25.21
C GLU A 139 -5.59 -25.57 -24.81
N LYS A 140 -5.11 -25.77 -23.58
CA LYS A 140 -4.76 -27.10 -23.08
C LYS A 140 -5.97 -28.02 -23.00
N ILE A 141 -7.12 -27.55 -22.53
CA ILE A 141 -8.37 -28.34 -22.47
C ILE A 141 -8.79 -28.72 -23.90
N LEU A 142 -8.87 -27.73 -24.78
CA LEU A 142 -9.28 -27.93 -26.18
C LEU A 142 -8.36 -28.89 -26.96
N LYS A 143 -7.07 -28.98 -26.59
CA LYS A 143 -6.09 -29.89 -27.20
C LYS A 143 -6.02 -31.27 -26.53
N ARG A 144 -6.40 -31.41 -25.26
CA ARG A 144 -6.29 -32.69 -24.52
C ARG A 144 -7.48 -33.60 -24.76
N ASP A 145 -8.66 -33.00 -24.88
CA ASP A 145 -9.86 -33.74 -25.18
C ASP A 145 -9.91 -33.93 -26.70
N ASN A 146 -10.33 -35.10 -27.17
CA ASN A 146 -10.81 -35.26 -28.55
C ASN A 146 -12.12 -34.44 -28.69
N TYR A 147 -12.01 -33.13 -28.57
CA TYR A 147 -13.11 -32.18 -28.54
C TYR A 147 -13.90 -32.26 -29.86
N ILE A 148 -13.21 -32.56 -30.97
CA ILE A 148 -13.81 -32.89 -32.27
C ILE A 148 -14.75 -34.10 -32.18
N ASP A 149 -14.36 -35.17 -31.50
CA ASP A 149 -15.20 -36.37 -31.34
C ASP A 149 -16.38 -36.09 -30.39
N SER A 150 -16.18 -35.24 -29.39
CA SER A 150 -17.26 -34.75 -28.53
C SER A 150 -18.25 -33.89 -29.34
N LEU A 151 -17.76 -32.98 -30.19
CA LEU A 151 -18.57 -32.14 -31.06
C LEU A 151 -19.42 -32.95 -32.05
N LYS A 152 -18.89 -34.04 -32.62
CA LYS A 152 -19.66 -34.98 -33.46
C LYS A 152 -20.85 -35.59 -32.71
N THR A 153 -20.72 -35.77 -31.40
CA THR A 153 -21.77 -36.34 -30.54
C THR A 153 -22.86 -35.31 -30.22
N PHE A 154 -22.48 -34.04 -29.99
CA PHE A 154 -23.44 -32.97 -29.69
C PHE A 154 -24.10 -32.36 -30.94
N PHE A 155 -23.42 -32.43 -32.09
CA PHE A 155 -23.88 -31.84 -33.35
C PHE A 155 -23.80 -32.85 -34.51
N PRO A 156 -24.63 -33.90 -34.52
CA PRO A 156 -24.56 -34.98 -35.52
C PRO A 156 -24.88 -34.53 -36.95
N ASN A 157 -25.54 -33.38 -37.12
CA ASN A 157 -25.94 -32.85 -38.43
C ASN A 157 -24.91 -31.89 -39.05
N VAL A 158 -23.80 -31.63 -38.37
CA VAL A 158 -22.73 -30.76 -38.88
C VAL A 158 -21.85 -31.55 -39.84
N THR A 159 -21.53 -30.95 -40.99
CA THR A 159 -20.68 -31.60 -42.01
C THR A 159 -19.25 -31.77 -41.52
N THR A 160 -18.60 -32.83 -41.99
CA THR A 160 -17.21 -33.13 -41.64
C THR A 160 -16.25 -31.99 -41.99
N ASP A 161 -16.56 -31.24 -43.05
CA ASP A 161 -15.78 -30.08 -43.49
C ASP A 161 -15.85 -28.94 -42.48
N THR A 162 -17.03 -28.61 -41.94
CA THR A 162 -17.14 -27.57 -40.90
C THR A 162 -16.46 -27.96 -39.60
N LEU A 163 -16.42 -29.26 -39.26
CA LEU A 163 -15.66 -29.75 -38.11
C LEU A 163 -14.14 -29.63 -38.32
N ASN A 164 -13.66 -29.86 -39.55
CA ASN A 164 -12.25 -29.68 -39.91
C ASN A 164 -11.86 -28.20 -39.86
N ASP A 165 -12.72 -27.29 -40.34
CA ASP A 165 -12.49 -25.84 -40.26
C ASP A 165 -12.34 -25.38 -38.81
N VAL A 166 -13.23 -25.85 -37.93
CA VAL A 166 -13.14 -25.59 -36.49
C VAL A 166 -11.83 -26.14 -35.92
N GLN A 167 -11.37 -27.31 -36.36
CA GLN A 167 -10.09 -27.87 -35.94
C GLN A 167 -8.90 -27.00 -36.37
N GLU A 168 -8.92 -26.45 -37.58
CA GLU A 168 -7.85 -25.57 -38.09
C GLU A 168 -7.79 -24.25 -37.33
N VAL A 169 -8.96 -23.66 -37.02
CA VAL A 169 -9.06 -22.45 -36.21
C VAL A 169 -8.56 -22.70 -34.78
N LEU A 170 -8.95 -23.83 -34.18
CA LEU A 170 -8.51 -24.22 -32.83
C LEU A 170 -7.01 -24.57 -32.77
N CYS A 171 -6.45 -25.11 -33.86
CA CYS A 171 -5.01 -25.37 -34.00
C CYS A 171 -4.20 -24.11 -34.33
N GLY A 172 -4.86 -22.97 -34.58
CA GLY A 172 -4.21 -21.70 -34.91
C GLY A 172 -3.58 -21.66 -36.30
N ARG A 173 -4.00 -22.53 -37.23
CA ARG A 173 -3.46 -22.60 -38.61
C ARG A 173 -4.11 -21.58 -39.55
N SER A 174 -5.36 -21.21 -39.29
CA SER A 174 -6.12 -20.23 -40.07
C SER A 174 -6.35 -18.96 -39.24
N ILE A 175 -5.28 -18.19 -39.03
CA ILE A 175 -5.42 -16.78 -38.60
C ILE A 175 -5.73 -15.99 -39.87
N CYS A 176 -6.99 -15.62 -40.06
CA CYS A 176 -7.36 -14.71 -41.14
C CYS A 176 -6.68 -13.36 -40.87
N HIS A 177 -5.72 -12.98 -41.71
CA HIS A 177 -5.25 -11.60 -41.81
C HIS A 177 -6.33 -10.80 -42.52
N CYS A 178 -7.15 -10.08 -41.76
CA CYS A 178 -7.94 -8.96 -42.26
C CYS A 178 -7.18 -7.65 -41.99
#